data_AF-A0A1A9KM99-F1
#
_entry.id   AF-A0A1A9KM99-F1
#
_cell.length_a   1.000
_cell.length_b   1.000
_cell.length_c   1.000
_cell.angle_alpha   90.00
_cell.angle_beta   90.00
_cell.angle_gamma   90.00
#
_symmetry.space_group_name_H-M   'P 1'
#
loop_
_entity.id
_entity.type
_entity.pdbx_description
1 polymer ?
#
loop_
_entity_poly.entity_id
_entity_poly.type
_entity_poly.pdbx_seq_one_letter_code
_entity_poly.pdbx_strand_id
1 'polypeptide(L)'
;MGELPAPLYARVKQMIVQQIQSGAWPPHHRVPSESELVSELGVSRMTINRALRELTNDGLLVRMQGVGTFVAEPKGQSALFQVQNIAEEIQARGHRHHCVVVRLEEEKASAERALTLDVREGQRVFHSLIVHFENDVPVQIEDRYVNAAVAPDYLKQDFTGQTPFAYLTQVAPLSEGEHVVEAVLPDAEECRLLNIDRHEPCLMIRRRTWSGRNTVTSARLLYPGSRYRLEGRFSS
;
A
#
# COMPACT_ATOMS: atom_id res chain seq x y z
N MET A 1 -10.72 35.73 17.57
CA MET A 1 -11.11 34.45 18.21
C MET A 1 -9.82 33.75 18.58
N GLY A 2 -9.55 33.58 19.89
CA GLY A 2 -8.24 33.14 20.39
C GLY A 2 -7.93 31.69 20.04
N GLU A 3 -6.76 31.45 19.45
CA GLU A 3 -6.17 30.12 19.33
C GLU A 3 -5.90 29.58 20.74
N LEU A 4 -6.67 28.57 21.16
CA LEU A 4 -6.30 27.79 22.33
C LEU A 4 -4.97 27.09 22.02
N PRO A 5 -3.92 27.24 22.85
CA PRO A 5 -2.64 26.60 22.58
C PRO A 5 -2.83 25.09 22.47
N ALA A 6 -2.33 24.50 21.38
CA ALA A 6 -2.42 23.08 21.13
C ALA A 6 -1.96 22.28 22.38
N PRO A 7 -2.65 21.18 22.75
CA PRO A 7 -2.27 20.39 23.91
C PRO A 7 -0.78 20.05 23.91
N LEU A 8 -0.12 20.05 25.08
CA LEU A 8 1.33 19.86 25.17
C LEU A 8 1.82 18.57 24.48
N TYR A 9 1.02 17.49 24.51
CA TYR A 9 1.36 16.24 23.79
C TYR A 9 1.34 16.43 22.27
N ALA A 10 0.43 17.25 21.74
CA ALA A 10 0.33 17.54 20.31
C ALA A 10 1.54 18.37 19.83
N ARG A 11 2.05 19.28 20.67
CA ARG A 11 3.30 20.02 20.39
C ARG A 11 4.51 19.08 20.34
N VAL A 12 4.61 18.14 21.28
CA VAL A 12 5.67 17.11 21.27
C VAL A 12 5.56 16.24 20.02
N LYS A 13 4.34 15.79 19.66
CA LYS A 13 4.08 15.01 18.45
C LYS A 13 4.53 15.77 17.20
N GLN A 14 4.14 17.03 17.06
CA GLN A 14 4.48 17.85 15.91
C GLN A 14 5.99 18.10 15.78
N MET A 15 6.69 18.30 16.89
CA MET A 15 8.15 18.41 16.91
C MET A 15 8.82 17.12 16.38
N ILE A 16 8.40 15.95 16.87
CA ILE A 16 8.94 14.67 16.38
C ILE A 16 8.65 14.48 14.90
N VAL A 17 7.43 14.77 14.46
CA VAL A 17 7.05 14.70 13.04
C VAL A 17 7.92 15.62 12.19
N GLN A 18 8.22 16.83 12.65
CA GLN A 18 9.10 17.75 11.93
C GLN A 18 10.53 17.22 11.80
N GLN A 19 11.07 16.55 12.83
CA GLN A 19 12.40 15.93 12.74
C GLN A 19 12.45 14.77 11.74
N ILE A 20 11.36 13.99 11.65
CA ILE A 20 11.24 12.91 10.67
C ILE A 20 11.10 13.51 9.25
N GLN A 21 10.21 14.48 9.07
CA GLN A 21 9.94 15.12 7.78
C GLN A 21 11.12 15.92 7.23
N SER A 22 11.93 16.54 8.10
CA SER A 22 13.15 17.25 7.70
C SER A 22 14.29 16.31 7.31
N GLY A 23 14.15 15.01 7.57
CA GLY A 23 15.21 14.01 7.38
C GLY A 23 16.26 14.00 8.49
N ALA A 24 16.14 14.84 9.51
CA ALA A 24 17.05 14.84 10.66
C ALA A 24 17.01 13.50 11.41
N TRP A 25 15.82 12.87 11.50
CA TRP A 25 15.63 11.53 12.03
C TRP A 25 15.19 10.58 10.90
N PRO A 26 16.13 9.91 10.21
CA PRO A 26 15.80 8.98 9.14
C PRO A 26 15.14 7.69 9.68
N PRO A 27 14.55 6.85 8.80
CA PRO A 27 14.07 5.51 9.18
C PRO A 27 15.12 4.73 9.98
N HIS A 28 14.66 3.96 10.98
CA HIS A 28 15.49 3.23 11.95
C HIS A 28 16.34 4.09 12.90
N HIS A 29 16.27 5.42 12.82
CA HIS A 29 16.90 6.29 13.81
C HIS A 29 16.28 6.07 15.20
N ARG A 30 17.12 5.97 16.23
CA ARG A 30 16.67 5.85 17.63
C ARG A 30 16.19 7.20 18.14
N VAL A 31 14.90 7.31 18.43
CA VAL A 31 14.32 8.49 19.05
C VAL A 31 14.86 8.63 20.48
N PRO A 32 15.11 9.87 20.97
CA PRO A 32 15.47 10.08 22.37
C PRO A 32 14.49 9.40 23.32
N SER A 33 15.01 8.84 24.40
CA SER A 33 14.24 8.14 25.41
C SER A 33 13.23 9.07 26.09
N GLU A 34 12.22 8.48 26.73
CA GLU A 34 11.22 9.24 27.49
C GLU A 34 11.87 10.18 28.51
N SER A 35 12.98 9.76 29.14
CA SER A 35 13.64 10.58 30.17
C SER A 35 14.46 11.71 29.56
N GLU A 36 15.09 11.48 28.39
CA GLU A 36 15.80 12.52 27.65
C GLU A 36 14.80 13.59 27.14
N LEU A 37 13.68 13.18 26.55
CA LEU A 37 12.64 14.11 26.09
C LEU A 37 12.01 14.92 27.23
N VAL A 38 11.84 14.33 28.41
CA VAL A 38 11.39 15.07 29.61
C VAL A 38 12.42 16.13 30.01
N SER A 39 13.70 15.79 29.99
CA SER A 39 14.79 16.71 30.34
C SER A 39 14.94 17.85 29.32
N GLU A 40 14.83 17.55 28.03
CA GLU A 40 14.99 18.52 26.95
C GLU A 40 13.81 19.47 26.84
N LEU A 41 12.58 18.96 26.99
CA LEU A 41 11.37 19.72 26.69
C LEU A 41 10.67 20.27 27.95
N GLY A 42 11.05 19.81 29.15
CA GLY A 42 10.44 20.24 30.41
C GLY A 42 8.97 19.84 30.56
N VAL A 43 8.52 18.83 29.79
CA VAL A 43 7.12 18.37 29.77
C VAL A 43 6.97 17.12 30.64
N SER A 44 5.78 16.92 31.24
CA SER A 44 5.52 15.74 32.07
C SER A 44 5.76 14.42 31.31
N ARG A 45 6.25 13.40 32.03
CA ARG A 45 6.44 12.04 31.50
C ARG A 45 5.17 11.48 30.85
N MET A 46 4.00 11.72 31.44
CA MET A 46 2.71 11.27 30.89
C MET A 46 2.43 11.87 29.51
N THR A 47 2.80 13.14 29.30
CA THR A 47 2.63 13.85 28.04
C THR A 47 3.55 13.31 26.95
N ILE A 48 4.85 13.10 27.27
CA ILE A 48 5.81 12.47 26.35
C ILE A 48 5.36 11.07 25.98
N ASN A 49 4.99 10.27 26.98
CA ASN A 49 4.56 8.88 26.77
C ASN A 49 3.28 8.80 25.93
N ARG A 50 2.34 9.74 26.09
CA ARG A 50 1.17 9.87 25.22
C ARG A 50 1.57 10.19 23.78
N ALA A 51 2.43 11.17 23.56
CA ALA A 51 2.88 11.56 22.22
C ALA A 51 3.57 10.40 21.49
N LEU A 52 4.49 9.70 22.17
CA LEU A 52 5.17 8.52 21.61
C LEU A 52 4.21 7.38 21.33
N ARG A 53 3.23 7.13 22.21
CA ARG A 53 2.19 6.11 21.96
C ARG A 53 1.34 6.45 20.73
N GLU A 54 0.87 7.68 20.61
CA GLU A 54 0.09 8.11 19.45
C GLU A 54 0.91 7.99 18.17
N LEU A 55 2.18 8.41 18.17
CA LEU A 55 3.07 8.25 17.00
C LEU A 55 3.38 6.79 16.66
N THR A 56 3.42 5.91 17.66
CA THR A 56 3.55 4.46 17.45
C THR A 56 2.27 3.88 16.83
N ASN A 57 1.10 4.31 17.32
CA ASN A 57 -0.19 3.92 16.76
C ASN A 57 -0.37 4.43 15.32
N ASP A 58 0.10 5.64 15.04
CA ASP A 58 0.12 6.23 13.70
C ASP A 58 1.16 5.57 12.77
N GLY A 59 1.93 4.61 13.28
CA GLY A 59 2.94 3.88 12.51
C GLY A 59 4.16 4.72 12.10
N LEU A 60 4.35 5.89 12.70
CA LEU A 60 5.54 6.75 12.48
C LEU A 60 6.72 6.32 13.34
N LEU A 61 6.46 5.64 14.45
CA LEU A 61 7.46 5.08 15.34
C LEU A 61 7.22 3.58 15.56
N VAL A 62 8.29 2.84 15.83
CA VAL A 62 8.24 1.44 16.28
C VAL A 62 8.90 1.34 17.64
N ARG A 63 8.19 0.74 18.61
CA ARG A 63 8.73 0.50 19.95
C ARG A 63 9.28 -0.92 20.05
N MET A 64 10.57 -1.04 20.35
CA MET A 64 11.22 -2.31 20.67
C MET A 64 11.44 -2.41 22.18
N GLN A 65 10.71 -3.33 22.83
CA GLN A 65 10.73 -3.49 24.28
C GLN A 65 12.17 -3.75 24.78
N GLY A 66 12.61 -2.98 25.77
CA GLY A 66 13.96 -3.06 26.34
C GLY A 66 15.07 -2.41 25.51
N VAL A 67 14.79 -1.98 24.27
CA VAL A 67 15.80 -1.43 23.34
C VAL A 67 15.59 0.08 23.13
N GLY A 68 14.35 0.48 22.83
CA GLY A 68 14.02 1.89 22.59
C GLY A 68 12.87 2.08 21.61
N THR A 69 12.68 3.32 21.21
CA THR A 69 11.71 3.73 20.18
C THR A 69 12.48 4.21 18.96
N PHE A 70 12.06 3.80 17.78
CA PHE A 70 12.75 4.06 16.52
C PHE A 70 11.80 4.67 15.51
N VAL A 71 12.33 5.49 14.59
CA VAL A 71 11.55 5.96 13.44
C VAL A 71 11.17 4.76 12.58
N ALA A 72 9.88 4.61 12.33
CA ALA A 72 9.37 3.56 11.48
C ALA A 72 9.80 3.79 10.04
N GLU A 73 10.00 2.71 9.30
CA GLU A 73 10.06 2.80 7.85
C GLU A 73 8.66 3.13 7.31
N PRO A 74 8.48 4.20 6.51
CA PRO A 74 7.18 4.54 5.94
C PRO A 74 6.64 3.36 5.14
N LYS A 75 5.46 2.86 5.53
CA LYS A 75 4.76 1.84 4.73
C LYS A 75 4.17 2.50 3.48
N GLY A 76 4.01 1.70 2.42
CA GLY A 76 3.12 2.09 1.34
C GLY A 76 1.71 2.35 1.86
N GLN A 77 1.07 3.39 1.33
CA GLN A 77 -0.25 3.86 1.76
C GLN A 77 -1.08 4.29 0.55
N SER A 78 -2.24 3.64 0.36
CA SER A 78 -3.29 4.12 -0.54
C SER A 78 -4.54 4.55 0.22
N ALA A 79 -5.29 5.49 -0.39
CA ALA A 79 -6.61 5.87 0.07
C ALA A 79 -7.64 4.76 -0.21
N LEU A 80 -8.45 4.38 0.79
CA LEU A 80 -9.46 3.32 0.68
C LEU A 80 -10.38 3.46 -0.56
N PHE A 81 -10.78 4.68 -0.88
CA PHE A 81 -11.75 5.00 -1.95
C PHE A 81 -11.10 5.44 -3.27
N GLN A 82 -9.78 5.49 -3.36
CA GLN A 82 -9.11 5.91 -4.59
C GLN A 82 -8.38 4.75 -5.25
N VAL A 83 -8.45 4.75 -6.57
CA VAL A 83 -7.79 3.78 -7.40
C VAL A 83 -6.40 4.30 -7.75
N GLN A 84 -5.41 4.04 -6.89
CA GLN A 84 -4.03 4.52 -7.05
C GLN A 84 -3.16 3.52 -7.82
N ASN A 85 -2.15 4.06 -8.51
CA ASN A 85 -1.10 3.32 -9.19
C ASN A 85 0.07 3.08 -8.22
N ILE A 86 0.47 1.81 -8.02
CA ILE A 86 1.54 1.46 -7.08
C ILE A 86 2.88 2.15 -7.42
N ALA A 87 3.18 2.33 -8.71
CA ALA A 87 4.40 3.00 -9.14
C ALA A 87 4.41 4.48 -8.72
N GLU A 88 3.28 5.17 -8.88
CA GLU A 88 3.12 6.57 -8.46
C GLU A 88 3.15 6.70 -6.95
N GLU A 89 2.56 5.75 -6.22
CA GLU A 89 2.57 5.73 -4.75
C GLU A 89 4.00 5.60 -4.19
N ILE A 90 4.83 4.74 -4.79
CA ILE A 90 6.23 4.54 -4.40
C ILE A 90 7.07 5.77 -4.77
N GLN A 91 6.85 6.35 -5.94
CA GLN A 91 7.57 7.56 -6.37
C GLN A 91 7.19 8.79 -5.53
N ALA A 92 5.92 8.93 -5.13
CA ALA A 92 5.44 10.05 -4.32
C ALA A 92 6.10 10.11 -2.93
N ARG A 93 6.58 8.98 -2.41
CA ARG A 93 7.37 8.90 -1.17
C ARG A 93 8.88 8.95 -1.39
N GLY A 94 9.33 9.24 -2.63
CA GLY A 94 10.74 9.42 -2.98
C GLY A 94 11.52 8.12 -3.20
N HIS A 95 10.83 7.00 -3.35
CA HIS A 95 11.46 5.68 -3.48
C HIS A 95 11.45 5.19 -4.94
N ARG A 96 12.29 4.19 -5.24
CA ARG A 96 12.42 3.62 -6.59
C ARG A 96 11.46 2.44 -6.75
N HIS A 97 10.56 2.54 -7.72
CA HIS A 97 9.74 1.42 -8.17
C HIS A 97 10.45 0.62 -9.26
N HIS A 98 10.32 -0.70 -9.21
CA HIS A 98 10.48 -1.59 -10.36
C HIS A 98 9.54 -2.80 -10.21
N CYS A 99 9.47 -3.68 -11.20
CA CYS A 99 8.65 -4.88 -11.12
C CYS A 99 9.32 -6.10 -11.78
N VAL A 100 8.74 -7.27 -11.51
CA VAL A 100 9.02 -8.52 -12.22
C VAL A 100 7.70 -9.09 -12.73
N VAL A 101 7.58 -9.27 -14.03
CA VAL A 101 6.42 -9.91 -14.66
C VAL A 101 6.62 -11.43 -14.58
N VAL A 102 5.91 -12.09 -13.68
CA VAL A 102 5.96 -13.54 -13.46
C VAL A 102 5.16 -14.28 -14.53
N ARG A 103 4.04 -13.69 -14.95
CA ARG A 103 3.15 -14.24 -15.97
C ARG A 103 2.50 -13.11 -16.77
N LEU A 104 2.34 -13.34 -18.06
CA LEU A 104 1.55 -12.50 -18.97
C LEU A 104 1.05 -13.37 -20.13
N GLU A 105 -0.21 -13.79 -20.07
CA GLU A 105 -0.76 -14.78 -21.01
C GLU A 105 -2.25 -14.57 -21.34
N GLU A 106 -2.71 -15.22 -22.39
CA GLU A 106 -4.13 -15.36 -22.71
C GLU A 106 -4.68 -16.65 -22.10
N GLU A 107 -5.84 -16.56 -21.45
CA GLU A 107 -6.56 -17.70 -20.91
C GLU A 107 -8.04 -17.66 -21.32
N LYS A 108 -8.71 -18.80 -21.16
CA LYS A 108 -10.17 -18.85 -21.20
C LYS A 108 -10.72 -18.62 -19.80
N ALA A 109 -11.73 -17.77 -19.67
CA ALA A 109 -12.39 -17.50 -18.40
C ALA A 109 -13.00 -18.80 -17.84
N SER A 110 -12.58 -19.19 -16.63
CA SER A 110 -13.29 -20.18 -15.83
C SER A 110 -14.63 -19.62 -15.35
N ALA A 111 -15.53 -20.47 -14.82
CA ALA A 111 -16.79 -20.00 -14.24
C ALA A 111 -16.60 -18.89 -13.19
N GLU A 112 -15.61 -19.00 -12.30
CA GLU A 112 -15.31 -17.98 -11.28
C GLU A 112 -14.83 -16.66 -11.91
N ARG A 113 -13.90 -16.73 -12.86
CA ARG A 113 -13.36 -15.55 -13.55
C ARG A 113 -14.44 -14.88 -14.42
N ALA A 114 -15.28 -15.68 -15.06
CA ALA A 114 -16.41 -15.23 -15.86
C ALA A 114 -17.39 -14.40 -15.00
N LEU A 115 -17.75 -14.92 -13.82
CA LEU A 115 -18.58 -14.19 -12.87
C LEU A 115 -17.91 -12.90 -12.38
N THR A 116 -16.62 -12.96 -12.05
CA THR A 116 -15.89 -11.82 -11.48
C THR A 116 -15.72 -10.68 -12.48
N LEU A 117 -15.46 -11.01 -13.75
CA LEU A 117 -15.29 -10.06 -14.84
C LEU A 117 -16.59 -9.74 -15.59
N ASP A 118 -17.72 -10.31 -15.21
CA ASP A 118 -18.99 -10.20 -15.95
C ASP A 118 -18.82 -10.51 -17.46
N VAL A 119 -18.13 -11.62 -17.74
CA VAL A 119 -17.92 -12.14 -19.10
C VAL A 119 -18.50 -13.54 -19.22
N ARG A 120 -18.58 -14.06 -20.45
CA ARG A 120 -19.03 -15.45 -20.65
C ARG A 120 -17.94 -16.43 -20.22
N GLU A 121 -18.34 -17.55 -19.63
CA GLU A 121 -17.41 -18.67 -19.45
C GLU A 121 -16.81 -19.09 -20.80
N GLY A 122 -15.50 -19.38 -20.80
CA GLY A 122 -14.76 -19.68 -22.01
C GLY A 122 -14.36 -18.45 -22.85
N GLN A 123 -14.85 -17.25 -22.53
CA GLN A 123 -14.42 -16.01 -23.19
C GLN A 123 -12.92 -15.78 -22.94
N ARG A 124 -12.24 -15.22 -23.95
CA ARG A 124 -10.82 -14.85 -23.81
C ARG A 124 -10.65 -13.76 -22.77
N VAL A 125 -9.69 -13.97 -21.88
CA VAL A 125 -9.23 -13.01 -20.89
C VAL A 125 -7.71 -12.99 -20.91
N PHE A 126 -7.13 -11.87 -20.50
CA PHE A 126 -5.69 -11.80 -20.28
C PHE A 126 -5.40 -11.89 -18.80
N HIS A 127 -4.30 -12.57 -18.45
CA HIS A 127 -3.85 -12.74 -17.09
C HIS A 127 -2.42 -12.24 -16.97
N SER A 128 -2.17 -11.36 -16.00
CA SER A 128 -0.84 -10.94 -15.61
C SER A 128 -0.63 -11.14 -14.13
N LEU A 129 0.50 -11.76 -13.77
CA LEU A 129 0.99 -11.86 -12.39
C LEU A 129 2.29 -11.07 -12.30
N ILE A 130 2.30 -10.01 -11.50
CA ILE A 130 3.41 -9.07 -11.40
C ILE A 130 3.78 -8.87 -9.94
N VAL A 131 5.07 -8.93 -9.63
CA VAL A 131 5.61 -8.55 -8.32
C VAL A 131 6.17 -7.15 -8.43
N HIS A 132 5.67 -6.23 -7.61
CA HIS A 132 6.16 -4.86 -7.54
C HIS A 132 7.12 -4.69 -6.38
N PHE A 133 8.16 -3.91 -6.62
CA PHE A 133 9.25 -3.67 -5.70
C PHE A 133 9.38 -2.19 -5.38
N GLU A 134 9.80 -1.94 -4.15
CA GLU A 134 10.18 -0.64 -3.63
C GLU A 134 11.60 -0.76 -3.10
N ASN A 135 12.55 -0.02 -3.67
CA ASN A 135 13.96 -0.08 -3.27
C ASN A 135 14.49 -1.53 -3.18
N ASP A 136 14.15 -2.35 -4.19
CA ASP A 136 14.53 -3.76 -4.31
C ASP A 136 13.88 -4.71 -3.26
N VAL A 137 12.94 -4.20 -2.46
CA VAL A 137 12.10 -5.00 -1.56
C VAL A 137 10.76 -5.28 -2.24
N PRO A 138 10.32 -6.55 -2.37
CA PRO A 138 9.00 -6.87 -2.95
C PRO A 138 7.88 -6.42 -2.00
N VAL A 139 6.95 -5.60 -2.49
CA VAL A 139 5.91 -4.98 -1.64
C VAL A 139 4.50 -5.36 -2.03
N GLN A 140 4.29 -5.88 -3.24
CA GLN A 140 2.97 -6.25 -3.72
C GLN A 140 3.06 -7.38 -4.75
N ILE A 141 2.15 -8.34 -4.65
CA ILE A 141 1.79 -9.21 -5.78
C ILE A 141 0.50 -8.66 -6.38
N GLU A 142 0.52 -8.38 -7.68
CA GLU A 142 -0.65 -8.07 -8.49
C GLU A 142 -0.98 -9.27 -9.38
N ASP A 143 -2.07 -9.97 -9.06
CA ASP A 143 -2.70 -10.99 -9.90
C ASP A 143 -3.93 -10.37 -10.58
N ARG A 144 -3.87 -10.17 -11.89
CA ARG A 144 -4.86 -9.42 -12.64
C ARG A 144 -5.42 -10.20 -13.83
N TYR A 145 -6.74 -10.22 -13.91
CA TYR A 145 -7.47 -10.61 -15.11
C TYR A 145 -8.06 -9.39 -15.83
N VAL A 146 -8.00 -9.40 -17.15
CA VAL A 146 -8.45 -8.30 -18.02
C VAL A 146 -9.38 -8.83 -19.10
N ASN A 147 -10.46 -8.10 -19.35
CA ASN A 147 -11.36 -8.40 -20.45
C ASN A 147 -10.67 -8.12 -21.80
N ALA A 148 -10.34 -9.18 -22.54
CA ALA A 148 -9.60 -9.08 -23.80
C ALA A 148 -10.35 -8.29 -24.89
N ALA A 149 -11.68 -8.16 -24.79
CA ALA A 149 -12.46 -7.35 -25.73
C ALA A 149 -12.31 -5.84 -25.48
N VAL A 150 -12.00 -5.44 -24.24
CA VAL A 150 -11.82 -4.03 -23.86
C VAL A 150 -10.40 -3.56 -24.16
N ALA A 151 -9.41 -4.40 -23.87
CA ALA A 151 -7.99 -4.07 -24.05
C ALA A 151 -7.28 -5.11 -24.93
N PRO A 152 -7.59 -5.20 -26.23
CA PRO A 152 -7.08 -6.26 -27.11
C PRO A 152 -5.56 -6.28 -27.28
N ASP A 153 -4.89 -5.15 -27.03
CA ASP A 153 -3.44 -5.00 -27.13
C ASP A 153 -2.71 -5.17 -25.79
N TYR A 154 -3.39 -5.63 -24.74
CA TYR A 154 -2.82 -5.76 -23.38
C TYR A 154 -1.55 -6.63 -23.34
N LEU A 155 -1.54 -7.77 -24.04
CA LEU A 155 -0.37 -8.65 -24.08
C LEU A 155 0.81 -8.10 -24.88
N LYS A 156 0.61 -7.03 -25.67
CA LYS A 156 1.67 -6.36 -26.43
C LYS A 156 2.40 -5.30 -25.59
N GLN A 157 1.90 -5.00 -24.40
CA GLN A 157 2.47 -3.98 -23.54
C GLN A 157 3.69 -4.49 -22.80
N ASP A 158 4.65 -3.60 -22.58
CA ASP A 158 5.76 -3.84 -21.67
C ASP A 158 5.40 -3.35 -20.26
N PHE A 159 5.03 -4.28 -19.38
CA PHE A 159 4.67 -3.97 -18.01
C PHE A 159 5.87 -3.73 -17.07
N THR A 160 7.10 -3.80 -17.59
CA THR A 160 8.29 -3.34 -16.86
C THR A 160 8.48 -1.82 -16.95
N GLY A 161 7.97 -1.19 -18.01
CA GLY A 161 8.03 0.26 -18.22
C GLY A 161 6.78 1.03 -17.76
N GLN A 162 5.61 0.39 -17.74
CA GLN A 162 4.35 0.96 -17.24
C GLN A 162 3.55 -0.07 -16.45
N THR A 163 2.68 0.35 -15.53
CA THR A 163 1.83 -0.60 -14.80
C THR A 163 0.59 -0.99 -15.61
N PRO A 164 0.01 -2.19 -15.38
CA PRO A 164 -1.28 -2.54 -15.96
C PRO A 164 -2.37 -1.50 -15.71
N PHE A 165 -2.41 -0.93 -14.50
CA PHE A 165 -3.38 0.09 -14.16
C PHE A 165 -3.22 1.36 -14.99
N ALA A 166 -1.99 1.84 -15.20
CA ALA A 166 -1.72 3.01 -16.03
C ALA A 166 -2.17 2.78 -17.48
N TYR A 167 -1.81 1.63 -18.06
CA TYR A 167 -2.24 1.27 -19.42
C TYR A 167 -3.77 1.17 -19.53
N LEU A 168 -4.42 0.46 -18.61
CA LEU A 168 -5.86 0.24 -18.65
C LEU A 168 -6.66 1.55 -18.51
N THR A 169 -6.18 2.49 -17.70
CA THR A 169 -6.81 3.81 -17.56
C THR A 169 -6.74 4.63 -18.85
N GLN A 170 -5.71 4.42 -19.69
CA GLN A 170 -5.58 5.10 -20.99
C GLN A 170 -6.54 4.51 -22.03
N VAL A 171 -6.65 3.17 -22.11
CA VAL A 171 -7.47 2.50 -23.14
C VAL A 171 -8.94 2.38 -22.77
N ALA A 172 -9.25 2.35 -21.47
CA ALA A 172 -10.60 2.22 -20.93
C ALA A 172 -10.73 3.11 -19.68
N PRO A 173 -11.06 4.41 -19.85
CA PRO A 173 -11.14 5.36 -18.75
C PRO A 173 -12.05 4.87 -17.62
N LEU A 174 -11.52 4.92 -16.40
CA LEU A 174 -12.20 4.44 -15.20
C LEU A 174 -13.47 5.25 -14.93
N SER A 175 -14.62 4.59 -14.91
CA SER A 175 -15.89 5.20 -14.47
C SER A 175 -16.27 4.79 -13.04
N GLU A 176 -15.94 3.57 -12.65
CA GLU A 176 -16.27 3.02 -11.34
C GLU A 176 -15.19 2.04 -10.89
N GLY A 177 -14.94 2.00 -9.58
CA GLY A 177 -14.02 1.07 -8.95
C GLY A 177 -14.60 0.54 -7.63
N GLU A 178 -14.41 -0.74 -7.40
CA GLU A 178 -14.80 -1.43 -6.17
C GLU A 178 -13.56 -2.04 -5.52
N HIS A 179 -13.48 -1.93 -4.20
CA HIS A 179 -12.47 -2.63 -3.39
C HIS A 179 -13.15 -3.50 -2.34
N VAL A 180 -12.70 -4.75 -2.24
CA VAL A 180 -12.94 -5.64 -1.10
C VAL A 180 -11.59 -5.87 -0.42
N VAL A 181 -11.53 -5.65 0.89
CA VAL A 181 -10.29 -5.70 1.67
C VAL A 181 -10.40 -6.79 2.72
N GLU A 182 -9.42 -7.70 2.75
CA GLU A 182 -9.41 -8.85 3.66
C GLU A 182 -8.02 -9.04 4.26
N ALA A 183 -7.96 -9.49 5.51
CA ALA A 183 -6.73 -9.99 6.12
C ALA A 183 -6.59 -11.48 5.79
N VAL A 184 -5.45 -11.87 5.23
CA VAL A 184 -5.19 -13.24 4.80
C VAL A 184 -3.80 -13.70 5.23
N LEU A 185 -3.59 -15.01 5.27
CA LEU A 185 -2.25 -15.60 5.31
C LEU A 185 -1.82 -15.92 3.87
N PRO A 186 -0.57 -15.62 3.49
CA PRO A 186 -0.06 -15.93 2.17
C PRO A 186 0.14 -17.45 1.99
N ASP A 187 -0.02 -17.94 0.77
CA ASP A 187 0.39 -19.30 0.41
C ASP A 187 1.90 -19.42 0.19
N ALA A 188 2.39 -20.63 -0.11
CA ALA A 188 3.82 -20.89 -0.26
C ALA A 188 4.47 -20.16 -1.45
N GLU A 189 3.73 -19.99 -2.55
CA GLU A 189 4.22 -19.26 -3.72
C GLU A 189 4.27 -17.76 -3.45
N GLU A 190 3.22 -17.23 -2.82
CA GLU A 190 3.14 -15.83 -2.40
C GLU A 190 4.25 -15.47 -1.41
N CYS A 191 4.54 -16.34 -0.44
CA CYS A 191 5.66 -16.18 0.49
C CYS A 191 7.00 -16.06 -0.24
N ARG A 192 7.21 -16.93 -1.24
CA ARG A 192 8.44 -16.94 -2.06
C ARG A 192 8.56 -15.67 -2.89
N LEU A 193 7.48 -15.23 -3.52
CA LEU A 193 7.46 -14.03 -4.36
C LEU A 193 7.65 -12.74 -3.55
N LEU A 194 7.05 -12.67 -2.35
CA LEU A 194 7.16 -11.53 -1.44
C LEU A 194 8.35 -11.59 -0.50
N ASN A 195 9.12 -12.69 -0.49
CA ASN A 195 10.21 -12.88 0.47
C ASN A 195 9.76 -12.57 1.92
N ILE A 196 8.74 -13.31 2.38
CA ILE A 196 8.15 -13.20 3.72
C ILE A 196 8.00 -14.58 4.37
N ASP A 197 7.81 -14.59 5.69
CA ASP A 197 7.49 -15.81 6.43
C ASP A 197 6.02 -16.21 6.24
N ARG A 198 5.73 -17.53 6.30
CA ARG A 198 4.37 -18.07 6.13
C ARG A 198 3.34 -17.62 7.17
N HIS A 199 3.80 -17.09 8.31
CA HIS A 199 2.92 -16.57 9.35
C HIS A 199 2.81 -15.04 9.31
N GLU A 200 3.45 -14.37 8.36
CA GLU A 200 3.32 -12.93 8.19
C GLU A 200 1.94 -12.59 7.61
N PRO A 201 1.09 -11.83 8.32
CA PRO A 201 -0.23 -11.48 7.81
C PRO A 201 -0.13 -10.54 6.62
N CYS A 202 -0.97 -10.78 5.61
CA CYS A 202 -1.08 -9.95 4.43
C CYS A 202 -2.43 -9.20 4.40
N LEU A 203 -2.41 -8.02 3.80
CA LEU A 203 -3.61 -7.32 3.37
C LEU A 203 -3.87 -7.68 1.91
N MET A 204 -5.01 -8.32 1.65
CA MET A 204 -5.48 -8.59 0.30
C MET A 204 -6.52 -7.54 -0.09
N ILE A 205 -6.37 -6.97 -1.27
CA ILE A 205 -7.35 -6.07 -1.88
C ILE A 205 -7.81 -6.68 -3.20
N ARG A 206 -9.09 -7.04 -3.29
CA ARG A 206 -9.75 -7.41 -4.54
C ARG A 206 -10.32 -6.13 -5.14
N ARG A 207 -9.78 -5.72 -6.28
CA ARG A 207 -10.23 -4.58 -7.05
C ARG A 207 -11.00 -5.05 -8.27
N ARG A 208 -12.15 -4.44 -8.53
CA ARG A 208 -12.81 -4.46 -9.84
C ARG A 208 -12.95 -3.05 -10.36
N THR A 209 -12.82 -2.88 -11.67
CA THR A 209 -12.97 -1.58 -12.30
C THR A 209 -13.78 -1.67 -13.58
N TRP A 210 -14.60 -0.65 -13.81
CA TRP A 210 -15.48 -0.53 -14.95
C TRP A 210 -15.15 0.71 -15.79
N SER A 211 -15.44 0.60 -17.08
CA SER A 211 -15.46 1.71 -18.03
C SER A 211 -16.84 1.73 -18.69
N GLY A 212 -17.69 2.67 -18.27
CA GLY A 212 -19.11 2.66 -18.59
C GLY A 212 -19.79 1.45 -17.95
N ARG A 213 -20.41 0.59 -18.77
CA ARG A 213 -21.10 -0.63 -18.31
C ARG A 213 -20.23 -1.88 -18.33
N ASN A 214 -19.01 -1.80 -18.88
CA ASN A 214 -18.18 -2.97 -19.08
C ASN A 214 -17.16 -3.11 -17.94
N THR A 215 -17.08 -4.29 -17.33
CA THR A 215 -15.97 -4.62 -16.44
C THR A 215 -14.69 -4.71 -17.27
N VAL A 216 -13.70 -3.91 -16.89
CA VAL A 216 -12.40 -3.84 -17.58
C VAL A 216 -11.47 -4.90 -17.01
N THR A 217 -11.39 -4.98 -15.68
CA THR A 217 -10.41 -5.84 -15.00
C THR A 217 -10.87 -6.17 -13.58
N SER A 218 -10.39 -7.32 -13.12
CA SER A 218 -10.39 -7.71 -11.71
C SER A 218 -8.95 -8.02 -11.32
N ALA A 219 -8.50 -7.46 -10.19
CA ALA A 219 -7.18 -7.69 -9.66
C ALA A 219 -7.25 -8.11 -8.19
N ARG A 220 -6.44 -9.10 -7.82
CA ARG A 220 -6.12 -9.44 -6.44
C ARG A 220 -4.73 -8.88 -6.15
N LEU A 221 -4.69 -7.89 -5.27
CA LEU A 221 -3.49 -7.19 -4.84
C LEU A 221 -3.15 -7.66 -3.43
N LEU A 222 -2.02 -8.36 -3.26
CA LEU A 222 -1.58 -8.88 -1.98
C LEU A 222 -0.38 -8.08 -1.48
N TYR A 223 -0.47 -7.58 -0.26
CA TYR A 223 0.59 -6.80 0.39
C TYR A 223 0.98 -7.41 1.73
N PRO A 224 2.28 -7.56 2.05
CA PRO A 224 2.71 -7.86 3.42
C PRO A 224 2.22 -6.77 4.38
N GLY A 225 1.56 -7.15 5.46
CA GLY A 225 1.04 -6.19 6.45
C GLY A 225 2.16 -5.40 7.16
N SER A 226 3.40 -5.92 7.13
CA SER A 226 4.58 -5.18 7.60
C SER A 226 4.99 -4.03 6.67
N ARG A 227 4.67 -4.12 5.37
CA ARG A 227 5.17 -3.18 4.32
C ARG A 227 4.10 -2.23 3.79
N TYR A 228 2.82 -2.51 4.08
CA TYR A 228 1.70 -1.74 3.54
C TYR A 228 0.63 -1.46 4.59
N ARG A 229 -0.05 -0.33 4.44
CA ARG A 229 -1.23 0.06 5.22
C ARG A 229 -2.25 0.72 4.32
N LEU A 230 -3.53 0.43 4.53
CA LEU A 230 -4.63 1.14 3.89
C LEU A 230 -5.17 2.21 4.84
N GLU A 231 -5.29 3.45 4.37
CA GLU A 231 -5.81 4.56 5.18
C GLU A 231 -6.97 5.24 4.46
N GLY A 232 -7.98 5.70 5.19
CA GLY A 232 -9.07 6.49 4.65
C GLY A 232 -9.43 7.60 5.61
N ARG A 233 -9.43 8.85 5.12
CA ARG A 233 -9.90 10.02 5.88
C ARG A 233 -11.19 10.50 5.26
N PHE A 234 -12.26 10.52 6.05
CA PHE A 234 -13.58 11.03 5.65
C PHE A 234 -13.96 12.21 6.55
N SER A 235 -14.57 13.22 5.96
CA SER A 235 -15.25 14.31 6.68
C SER A 235 -16.73 14.16 6.44
N SER A 236 -17.51 14.14 7.53
CA SER A 236 -18.98 14.24 7.48
C SER A 236 -19.44 15.65 7.16
#